data_AF-A0AAC9J1C1-F1
#
_entry.id   AF-A0AAC9J1C1-F1
#
_cell.length_a   1.000
_cell.length_b   1.000
_cell.length_c   1.000
_cell.angle_alpha   90.00
_cell.angle_beta   90.00
_cell.angle_gamma   90.00
#
_symmetry.space_group_name_H-M   'P 1'
#
loop_
_entity.id
_entity.type
_entity.pdbx_description
1 polymer ?
#
loop_
_entity_poly.entity_id
_entity_poly.type
_entity_poly.pdbx_seq_one_letter_code
_entity_poly.pdbx_strand_id
1 'polypeptide(L)'
;MLNTNKSIELRNEIDLMVQYISKELMSEFGKSKEEAMKKIQESEVEETLVKDKLRFHESPYTWAISILTDQNDVEALEKHFYH
;
A
#
# COMPACT_ATOMS: atom_id res chain seq x y z
N MET A 1 -27.42 11.93 -9.42
CA MET A 1 -26.59 10.91 -10.10
C MET A 1 -25.13 11.30 -10.30
N LEU A 2 -24.66 12.51 -9.92
CA LEU A 2 -23.25 12.90 -10.07
C LEU A 2 -22.31 12.37 -8.97
N ASN A 3 -22.85 11.99 -7.81
CA ASN A 3 -22.03 11.63 -6.63
C ASN A 3 -21.49 10.20 -6.70
N THR A 4 -22.17 9.31 -7.41
CA THR A 4 -21.77 7.90 -7.59
C THR A 4 -20.53 7.77 -8.47
N ASN A 5 -20.39 8.60 -9.52
CA ASN A 5 -19.23 8.54 -10.42
C ASN A 5 -17.92 8.91 -9.70
N LYS A 6 -17.94 9.96 -8.89
CA LYS A 6 -16.77 10.37 -8.07
C LYS A 6 -16.37 9.31 -7.04
N SER A 7 -17.35 8.60 -6.49
CA SER A 7 -17.09 7.50 -5.54
C SER A 7 -16.44 6.30 -6.24
N ILE A 8 -16.85 5.99 -7.47
CA ILE A 8 -16.28 4.91 -8.27
C ILE A 8 -14.84 5.27 -8.70
N GLU A 9 -14.61 6.51 -9.14
CA GLU A 9 -13.27 7.01 -9.48
C GLU A 9 -12.30 6.89 -8.30
N LEU A 10 -12.71 7.33 -7.11
CA LEU A 10 -11.89 7.21 -5.90
C LEU A 10 -11.59 5.74 -5.56
N ARG A 11 -12.58 4.84 -5.65
CA ARG A 11 -12.35 3.42 -5.36
C ARG A 11 -11.35 2.81 -6.34
N ASN A 12 -11.46 3.13 -7.63
CA ASN A 12 -10.52 2.67 -8.65
C ASN A 12 -9.09 3.18 -8.39
N GLU A 13 -8.93 4.43 -7.95
CA GLU A 13 -7.62 4.99 -7.58
C GLU A 13 -7.01 4.28 -6.37
N ILE A 14 -7.83 3.99 -5.34
CA ILE A 14 -7.40 3.22 -4.17
C ILE A 14 -6.98 1.81 -4.59
N ASP A 15 -7.79 1.13 -5.39
CA ASP A 15 -7.51 -0.24 -5.84
C ASP A 15 -6.22 -0.27 -6.67
N LEU A 16 -5.95 0.75 -7.48
CA LEU A 16 -4.72 0.89 -8.24
C LEU A 16 -3.50 1.11 -7.33
N MET A 17 -3.62 1.99 -6.32
CA MET A 17 -2.58 2.20 -5.33
C MET A 17 -2.26 0.91 -4.56
N VAL A 18 -3.27 0.18 -4.11
CA VAL A 18 -3.13 -1.13 -3.44
C VAL A 18 -2.39 -2.13 -4.33
N GLN A 19 -2.71 -2.20 -5.62
CA GLN A 19 -2.00 -3.06 -6.56
C GLN A 19 -0.52 -2.69 -6.70
N TYR A 20 -0.21 -1.40 -6.77
CA TYR A 20 1.18 -0.97 -6.86
C TYR A 20 1.95 -1.24 -5.56
N ILE A 21 1.37 -0.97 -4.39
CA ILE A 21 1.99 -1.29 -3.10
C ILE A 21 2.26 -2.80 -3.00
N SER A 22 1.29 -3.63 -3.40
CA SER A 22 1.47 -5.09 -3.43
C SER A 22 2.65 -5.49 -4.30
N LYS A 23 2.81 -4.83 -5.46
CA LYS A 23 3.92 -5.08 -6.37
C LYS A 23 5.27 -4.72 -5.75
N GLU A 24 5.37 -3.59 -5.05
CA GLU A 24 6.59 -3.18 -4.34
C GLU A 24 6.94 -4.15 -3.20
N LEU A 25 5.96 -4.56 -2.40
CA LEU A 25 6.15 -5.57 -1.34
C LEU A 25 6.69 -6.90 -1.91
N MET A 26 6.28 -7.27 -3.12
CA MET A 26 6.75 -8.47 -3.78
C MET A 26 8.15 -8.30 -4.40
N SER A 27 8.38 -7.24 -5.18
CA SER A 27 9.62 -7.08 -5.94
C SER A 27 10.79 -6.59 -5.09
N GLU A 28 10.56 -5.63 -4.20
CA GLU A 28 11.61 -4.98 -3.42
C GLU A 28 11.83 -5.67 -2.07
N PHE A 29 10.75 -6.22 -1.47
CA PHE A 29 10.78 -6.79 -0.12
C PHE A 29 10.56 -8.31 -0.09
N GLY A 30 10.48 -8.95 -1.26
CA GLY A 30 10.46 -10.41 -1.40
C GLY A 30 9.25 -11.11 -0.79
N LYS A 31 8.14 -10.39 -0.55
CA LYS A 31 6.92 -10.98 -0.01
C LYS A 31 6.20 -11.80 -1.08
N SER A 32 5.54 -12.88 -0.67
CA SER A 32 4.58 -13.56 -1.55
C SER A 32 3.37 -12.66 -1.82
N LYS A 33 2.60 -12.96 -2.88
CA LYS A 33 1.39 -12.19 -3.20
C LYS A 33 0.38 -12.25 -2.04
N GLU A 34 0.21 -13.42 -1.46
CA GLU A 34 -0.69 -13.66 -0.33
C GLU A 34 -0.27 -12.85 0.91
N GLU A 35 1.02 -12.85 1.23
CA GLU A 35 1.56 -12.04 2.33
C GLU A 35 1.43 -10.54 2.06
N ALA A 36 1.78 -10.08 0.87
CA ALA A 36 1.67 -8.67 0.49
C ALA A 36 0.23 -8.16 0.64
N MET A 37 -0.75 -8.92 0.12
CA MET A 37 -2.15 -8.55 0.24
C MET A 37 -2.65 -8.59 1.68
N LYS A 38 -2.26 -9.61 2.45
CA LYS A 38 -2.62 -9.70 3.88
C LYS A 38 -2.11 -8.48 4.65
N LYS A 39 -0.85 -8.09 4.42
CA LYS A 39 -0.26 -6.92 5.08
C LYS A 39 -0.98 -5.63 4.72
N ILE A 40 -1.37 -5.44 3.46
CA ILE A 40 -2.14 -4.24 3.05
C ILE A 40 -3.52 -4.25 3.69
N GLN A 41 -4.20 -5.40 3.74
CA GLN A 41 -5.53 -5.53 4.39
C GLN A 41 -5.48 -5.26 5.89
N GLU A 42 -4.38 -5.62 6.55
CA GLU A 42 -4.13 -5.36 7.98
C GLU A 42 -3.57 -3.95 8.24
N SER A 43 -3.44 -3.11 7.20
CA SER A 43 -2.94 -1.73 7.30
C SER A 43 -4.05 -0.69 7.15
N GLU A 44 -3.75 0.57 7.49
CA GLU A 44 -4.67 1.70 7.37
C GLU A 44 -4.62 2.40 6.00
N VAL A 45 -4.00 1.79 4.97
CA VAL A 45 -3.80 2.40 3.64
C VAL A 45 -5.12 2.89 3.03
N GLU A 46 -6.12 2.02 2.92
CA GLU A 46 -7.40 2.37 2.28
C GLU A 46 -8.12 3.47 3.08
N GLU A 47 -8.17 3.34 4.42
CA GLU A 47 -8.80 4.33 5.29
C GLU A 47 -8.12 5.70 5.19
N THR A 48 -6.79 5.71 5.13
CA THR A 48 -6.00 6.93 4.98
C THR A 48 -6.25 7.61 3.64
N LEU A 49 -6.26 6.86 2.53
CA LEU A 49 -6.51 7.41 1.20
C LEU A 49 -7.94 7.96 1.02
N VAL A 50 -8.92 7.38 1.72
CA VAL A 50 -10.29 7.92 1.76
C VAL A 50 -10.34 9.27 2.50
N LYS A 51 -9.61 9.38 3.61
CA LYS A 51 -9.63 10.58 4.49
C LYS A 51 -8.75 11.72 3.96
N ASP A 52 -7.58 11.40 3.41
CA ASP A 52 -6.60 12.36 2.94
C ASP A 52 -6.11 12.01 1.53
N LYS A 53 -6.62 12.74 0.55
CA LYS A 53 -6.27 12.55 -0.86
C LYS A 53 -4.84 12.99 -1.18
N LEU A 54 -4.18 13.78 -0.34
CA LEU A 54 -2.78 14.17 -0.60
C LEU A 54 -1.84 12.96 -0.50
N ARG A 55 -2.24 11.93 0.22
CA ARG A 55 -1.48 10.70 0.40
C ARG A 55 -1.36 9.85 -0.87
N PHE A 56 -2.16 10.13 -1.91
CA PHE A 56 -1.95 9.56 -3.24
C PHE A 56 -0.65 10.04 -3.92
N HIS A 57 -0.07 11.15 -3.45
CA HIS A 57 1.22 11.64 -3.97
C HIS A 57 2.41 10.88 -3.40
N GLU A 58 2.22 10.10 -2.34
CA GLU A 58 3.26 9.21 -1.83
C GLU A 58 3.47 8.04 -2.79
N SER A 59 4.72 7.64 -2.97
CA SER A 59 5.02 6.52 -3.85
C SER A 59 4.52 5.20 -3.24
N PRO A 60 4.10 4.23 -4.06
CA PRO A 60 3.77 2.89 -3.58
C PRO A 60 4.89 2.24 -2.73
N TYR A 61 6.15 2.54 -3.06
CA TYR A 61 7.32 2.11 -2.30
C TYR A 61 7.35 2.70 -0.88
N THR A 62 7.03 3.99 -0.73
CA THR A 62 6.97 4.66 0.58
C THR A 62 5.87 4.03 1.44
N TRP A 63 4.72 3.74 0.84
CA TRP A 63 3.65 3.01 1.49
C TRP A 63 4.06 1.60 1.91
N ALA A 64 4.77 0.86 1.06
CA ALA A 64 5.30 -0.46 1.40
C ALA A 64 6.24 -0.41 2.62
N ILE A 65 7.16 0.57 2.69
CA ILE A 65 8.00 0.79 3.86
C ILE A 65 7.16 1.09 5.10
N SER A 66 6.17 2.00 5.00
CA SER A 66 5.32 2.35 6.14
C SER A 66 4.61 1.12 6.70
N ILE A 67 3.99 0.31 5.83
CA ILE A 67 3.30 -0.92 6.23
C ILE A 67 4.26 -1.87 6.95
N LEU A 68 5.45 -2.10 6.40
CA LEU A 68 6.43 -2.99 7.02
C LEU A 68 6.94 -2.45 8.36
N THR A 69 7.10 -1.12 8.47
CA THR A 69 7.51 -0.44 9.71
C THR A 69 6.44 -0.56 10.79
N ASP A 70 5.18 -0.23 10.46
CA ASP A 70 4.05 -0.27 11.38
C ASP A 70 3.76 -1.70 11.88
N GLN A 71 4.02 -2.70 11.04
CA GLN A 71 3.87 -4.12 11.37
C GLN A 71 5.14 -4.76 11.94
N ASN A 72 6.20 -3.98 12.18
CA ASN A 72 7.47 -4.43 12.75
C ASN A 72 8.13 -5.59 11.98
N ASP A 73 8.02 -5.60 10.64
CA ASP A 73 8.65 -6.58 9.74
C ASP A 73 10.12 -6.19 9.48
N VAL A 74 10.88 -6.14 10.56
CA VAL A 74 12.28 -5.68 10.58
C VAL A 74 13.16 -6.55 9.67
N GLU A 75 12.89 -7.85 9.59
CA GLU A 75 13.64 -8.77 8.74
C GLU A 75 13.59 -8.36 7.25
N ALA A 76 12.41 -7.99 6.74
CA ALA A 76 12.27 -7.56 5.35
C ALA A 76 12.96 -6.22 5.10
N LEU A 77 12.84 -5.28 6.04
CA LEU A 77 13.49 -3.98 5.94
C LEU A 77 15.02 -4.13 5.97
N GLU A 78 15.56 -4.95 6.87
CA GLU A 78 17.00 -5.19 6.97
C GLU A 78 17.56 -5.88 5.73
N LYS A 79 16.87 -6.91 5.23
CA LYS A 79 17.23 -7.58 3.97
C LYS A 79 17.26 -6.63 2.78
N HIS A 80 16.38 -5.64 2.75
CA HIS A 80 16.33 -4.67 1.66
C HIS A 80 17.42 -3.58 1.76
N PHE A 81 17.72 -3.09 2.96
CA PHE A 81 18.65 -1.95 3.13
C PHE A 81 20.12 -2.33 3.37
N TYR A 82 20.40 -3.55 3.85
CA TYR A 82 21.75 -3.95 4.26
C TYR A 82 22.32 -5.13 3.44
N HIS A 83 21.68 -5.49 2.33
CA HIS A 83 22.20 -6.42 1.31
C HIS A 83 22.28 -5.74 -0.05
#